data_AF-A0A4Q5LHF4-F1
#
_entry.id   AF-A0A4Q5LHF4-F1
#
_cell.length_a   1.000
_cell.length_b   1.000
_cell.length_c   1.000
_cell.angle_alpha   90.00
_cell.angle_beta   90.00
_cell.angle_gamma   90.00
#
_symmetry.space_group_name_H-M   'P 1'
#
loop_
_entity.id
_entity.type
_entity.pdbx_description
1 polymer ?
#
loop_
_entity_poly.entity_id
_entity_poly.type
_entity_poly.pdbx_seq_one_letter_code
_entity_poly.pdbx_strand_id
1 'polypeptide(L)' 'MLEYVKTILLKVSFDKILFEKELRKAFRMLVPVELQELKTWCYQQFAKVYQRILNRVFAQAA' A
#
# COMPACT_ATOMS: atom_id res chain seq x y z
N MET A 1 2.83 13.34 1.68
CA MET A 1 3.62 12.27 1.02
C MET A 1 2.74 11.18 0.41
N LEU A 2 1.48 11.09 0.83
CA LEU A 2 0.50 10.10 0.39
C LEU A 2 0.32 9.99 -1.14
N GLU A 3 0.10 11.09 -1.86
CA GLU A 3 -0.13 11.06 -3.32
C GLU A 3 1.07 10.52 -4.12
N TYR A 4 2.29 10.81 -3.64
CA TYR A 4 3.51 10.24 -4.21
C TYR A 4 3.52 8.72 -4.05
N VAL A 5 3.21 8.21 -2.86
CA VAL A 5 3.12 6.76 -2.60
C VAL A 5 2.04 6.12 -3.47
N LYS A 6 0.84 6.71 -3.57
CA LYS A 6 -0.24 6.21 -4.44
C LYS A 6 0.22 6.09 -5.90
N THR A 7 0.91 7.12 -6.41
CA THR A 7 1.46 7.12 -7.77
C THR A 7 2.48 6.01 -7.99
N ILE A 8 3.39 5.80 -7.03
CA ILE A 8 4.36 4.70 -7.12
C ILE A 8 3.65 3.35 -7.12
N LEU A 9 2.71 3.12 -6.19
CA LEU A 9 1.96 1.87 -6.10
C LEU A 9 1.19 1.55 -7.38
N LEU A 10 0.59 2.54 -8.04
CA LEU A 10 -0.03 2.34 -9.36
C LEU A 10 0.99 1.91 -10.40
N LYS A 11 2.13 2.60 -10.48
CA LYS A 11 3.19 2.30 -11.45
C LYS A 11 3.80 0.92 -11.27
N VAL A 12 3.94 0.43 -10.04
CA VAL A 12 4.54 -0.88 -9.76
C VAL A 12 3.52 -2.01 -9.61
N SER A 13 2.22 -1.72 -9.76
CA SER A 13 1.13 -2.69 -9.53
C SER A 13 1.12 -3.88 -10.51
N PHE A 14 1.91 -3.83 -11.59
CA PHE A 14 2.08 -4.94 -12.53
C PHE A 14 2.94 -6.09 -11.96
N ASP A 15 3.77 -5.82 -10.95
CA ASP A 15 4.64 -6.81 -10.32
C ASP A 15 4.30 -6.94 -8.83
N LYS A 16 3.88 -8.14 -8.44
CA LYS A 16 3.46 -8.46 -7.07
C LYS A 16 4.55 -8.19 -6.03
N ILE A 17 5.79 -8.55 -6.33
CA ILE A 17 6.92 -8.46 -5.40
C ILE A 17 7.30 -6.99 -5.23
N LEU A 18 7.36 -6.24 -6.33
CA LEU A 18 7.66 -4.82 -6.31
C LEU A 18 6.56 -4.02 -5.61
N PHE A 19 5.29 -4.34 -5.87
CA PHE A 19 4.15 -3.75 -5.18
C PHE A 19 4.23 -3.94 -3.66
N GLU A 20 4.47 -5.17 -3.18
CA GLU A 20 4.61 -5.43 -1.74
C GLU A 20 5.79 -4.64 -1.15
N LYS A 21 6.92 -4.57 -1.86
CA LYS A 21 8.12 -3.84 -1.42
C LYS A 21 7.86 -2.35 -1.26
N GLU A 22 7.26 -1.70 -2.25
CA GLU A 22 6.96 -0.26 -2.19
C GLU A 22 5.82 0.05 -1.21
N LEU A 23 4.83 -0.84 -1.05
CA LEU A 23 3.79 -0.71 -0.03
C LEU A 23 4.39 -0.74 1.38
N ARG A 24 5.33 -1.65 1.65
CA ARG A 24 6.05 -1.69 2.95
C ARG A 24 6.89 -0.43 3.18
N LYS A 25 7.41 0.19 2.13
CA LYS A 25 8.19 1.43 2.21
C LYS A 25 7.32 2.60 2.67
N ALA A 26 6.04 2.63 2.28
CA ALA A 26 5.10 3.67 2.66
C ALA A 26 5.01 3.88 4.19
N PHE A 27 5.14 2.81 4.99
CA PHE A 27 5.12 2.88 6.46
C PHE A 27 6.23 3.72 7.06
N ARG A 28 7.37 3.87 6.36
CA ARG A 28 8.47 4.74 6.80
C ARG A 28 8.35 6.17 6.29
N MET A 29 7.46 6.41 5.32
CA MET A 29 7.34 7.69 4.60
C MET A 29 6.10 8.49 5.00
N LEU A 30 5.10 7.81 5.55
CA LEU A 30 3.80 8.39 5.87
C LEU A 30 3.58 8.45 7.37
N VAL A 31 2.89 9.51 7.79
CA VAL A 31 2.40 9.63 9.17
C VAL A 31 1.18 8.73 9.41
N PRO A 32 0.81 8.41 10.67
CA PRO A 32 -0.29 7.49 10.96
C PRO A 32 -1.62 7.83 10.29
N VAL A 33 -1.97 9.13 10.19
CA VAL A 33 -3.19 9.57 9.51
C VAL A 33 -3.17 9.24 8.01
N GLU A 34 -2.06 9.54 7.33
CA GLU A 34 -1.86 9.21 5.92
C GLU A 34 -1.84 7.68 5.70
N LEU A 35 -1.36 6.88 6.66
CA LEU A 35 -1.39 5.42 6.56
C LEU A 35 -2.82 4.85 6.62
N GLN A 36 -3.70 5.43 7.43
CA GLN A 36 -5.11 5.01 7.45
C GLN A 36 -5.82 5.33 6.13
N GLU A 37 -5.54 6.50 5.56
CA GLU A 37 -6.03 6.88 4.23
C GLU A 37 -5.46 5.96 3.15
N LEU A 38 -4.15 5.68 3.20
CA LEU A 38 -3.49 4.76 2.26
C LEU A 38 -4.11 3.37 2.33
N LYS A 39 -4.37 2.85 3.53
CA LYS A 39 -4.99 1.54 3.74
C LYS A 39 -6.33 1.47 3.03
N THR A 40 -7.22 2.41 3.32
CA THR A 40 -8.56 2.47 2.71
C THR A 40 -8.48 2.50 1.19
N TRP A 41 -7.62 3.36 0.65
CA TRP A 41 -7.41 3.48 -0.79
C TRP A 41 -6.84 2.21 -1.42
N CYS A 42 -5.86 1.54 -0.78
CA CYS A 42 -5.28 0.30 -1.30
C CYS A 42 -6.32 -0.83 -1.40
N TYR A 43 -7.20 -0.97 -0.42
CA TYR A 43 -8.28 -1.97 -0.48
C TYR A 43 -9.28 -1.65 -1.59
N GLN A 44 -9.62 -0.37 -1.80
CA GLN A 44 -10.51 0.03 -2.91
C GLN A 44 -9.89 -0.27 -4.29
N GLN A 45 -8.61 0.05 -4.47
CA GLN A 45 -7.95 -0.07 -5.78
C GLN A 45 -7.45 -1.49 -6.09
N PHE A 46 -6.91 -2.19 -5.09
CA PHE A 46 -6.12 -3.40 -5.32
C PHE A 46 -6.68 -4.66 -4.66
N ALA A 47 -7.78 -4.61 -3.91
CA ALA A 47 -8.29 -5.81 -3.22
C ALA A 47 -8.59 -6.97 -4.17
N LYS A 48 -9.09 -6.71 -5.39
CA LYS A 48 -9.40 -7.78 -6.36
C LYS A 48 -8.19 -8.65 -6.73
N VAL A 49 -6.98 -8.09 -6.69
CA VAL A 49 -5.75 -8.79 -7.13
C VAL A 49 -4.81 -9.08 -5.96
N TYR A 50 -4.70 -8.15 -5.01
CA TYR A 50 -3.68 -8.16 -3.96
C TYR A 50 -4.24 -8.29 -2.54
N GLN A 51 -5.49 -8.73 -2.34
CA GLN A 51 -6.11 -8.90 -1.01
C GLN A 51 -5.19 -9.57 0.02
N ARG A 52 -4.54 -10.68 -0.36
CA ARG A 52 -3.65 -11.43 0.55
C ARG A 52 -2.42 -10.61 0.98
N ILE A 53 -1.88 -9.77 0.10
CA ILE A 53 -0.74 -8.90 0.41
C ILE A 53 -1.21 -7.77 1.31
N LEU A 54 -2.32 -7.11 0.96
CA LEU A 54 -2.87 -6.01 1.75
C LEU A 54 -3.17 -6.47 3.19
N ASN A 55 -3.84 -7.62 3.34
CA ASN A 55 -4.12 -8.19 4.66
C ASN A 55 -2.83 -8.43 5.45
N ARG A 56 -1.83 -9.04 4.83
CA ARG A 56 -0.55 -9.33 5.49
C ARG A 56 0.20 -8.07 5.91
N VAL A 57 0.33 -7.10 5.00
CA VAL A 57 1.14 -5.90 5.22
C VAL A 57 0.47 -4.98 6.24
N PHE A 58 -0.84 -4.76 6.13
CA PHE A 58 -1.56 -3.90 7.07
C PHE A 58 -1.88 -4.57 8.42
N ALA A 59 -1.85 -5.91 8.51
CA ALA A 59 -1.96 -6.61 9.79
C ALA A 59 -0.66 -6.60 10.61
N GLN A 60 0.52 -6.49 9.96
CA GLN A 60 1.82 -6.40 10.64
C GLN A 60 2.12 -5.01 11.20
N ALA A 61 1.33 -4.00 10.83
CA ALA A 61 1.56 -2.61 11.21
C ALA A 61 0.55 -2.08 12.25
N ALA A 62 -0.30 -2.97 12.78
CA ALA A 62 -1.23 -2.69 13.86
C ALA A 62 -0.66 -3.19 15.19
#